data_AF-A0A8X7TTS1-F1
#
_entry.id   AF-A0A8X7TTS1-F1
#
_cell.length_a   1.000
_cell.length_b   1.000
_cell.length_c   1.000
_cell.angle_alpha   90.00
_cell.angle_beta   90.00
_cell.angle_gamma   90.00
#
_symmetry.space_group_name_H-M   'P 1'
#
loop_
_entity.id
_entity.type
_entity.pdbx_description
1 polymer ?
#
loop_
_entity_poly.entity_id
_entity_poly.type
_entity_poly.pdbx_seq_one_letter_code
_entity_poly.pdbx_strand_id
1 'polypeptide(L)'
;MKYGGKMKNIQNEEYYMGDDDGEGEKMNTDFSKLELKPDHVNRPLWACADGRIFLETYSPLYKQAYDFLIAIAEPVCRHEYNLTPHSLYAAVSVGLETETIISVLNKLSKTKLPNDMIDFIIASTANYGKVKLVLKKNRYFIESPFPEVLKKLGNDGLISKARLYSDPYGGDGFTIGKTSGELEAGPGELLNAAELAAATQEKETHSFEIDPAQVEIVKHRCLPSELNYPMLEEYDFTNDNVNPDLDMELKPHAQPRPYQEKSLSKMFGNGRARSGIIVLPCGAGKSLVGVSAAARIKKSCLCLATNAVSVDQWAFQFKLWSTLRDDQICRFTSDSKE
;
A
#
# COMPACT_ATOMS: atom_id res chain seq x y z
N MET A 1 42.45 17.95 22.38
CA MET A 1 41.97 18.83 23.46
C MET A 1 40.86 19.71 22.89
N LYS A 2 39.64 19.56 23.43
CA LYS A 2 38.40 20.34 23.27
C LYS A 2 37.98 20.88 21.88
N TYR A 3 36.91 20.24 21.37
CA TYR A 3 35.96 20.74 20.37
C TYR A 3 35.21 21.98 20.85
N GLY A 4 34.84 22.86 19.91
CA GLY A 4 33.96 24.00 20.12
C GLY A 4 33.53 24.62 18.79
N GLY A 5 32.74 23.88 17.99
CA GLY A 5 32.13 24.41 16.76
C GLY A 5 30.81 25.11 17.07
N LYS A 6 30.81 26.44 17.06
CA LYS A 6 29.58 27.25 16.96
C LYS A 6 29.26 27.43 15.47
N MET A 7 28.08 27.00 15.03
CA MET A 7 27.55 27.37 13.71
C MET A 7 27.40 28.90 13.64
N LYS A 8 28.01 29.51 12.62
CA LYS A 8 27.76 30.90 12.24
C LYS A 8 26.52 30.93 11.36
N ASN A 9 25.62 31.86 11.66
CA ASN A 9 24.47 32.22 10.82
C ASN A 9 24.95 32.54 9.40
N ILE A 10 24.49 31.75 8.44
CA ILE A 10 24.56 32.10 7.02
C ILE A 10 23.32 32.94 6.76
N GLN A 11 23.53 34.24 6.59
CA GLN A 11 22.51 35.16 6.10
C GLN A 11 22.23 34.78 4.63
N ASN A 12 20.98 34.39 4.35
CA ASN A 12 20.51 34.16 2.99
C ASN A 12 20.34 35.48 2.25
N GLU A 13 20.85 35.53 1.03
CA GLU A 13 20.60 36.56 0.03
C GLU A 13 19.11 36.55 -0.40
N GLU A 14 18.65 37.76 -0.70
CA GLU A 14 17.28 38.16 -1.01
C GLU A 14 16.74 37.53 -2.31
N TYR A 15 15.47 37.11 -2.27
CA TYR A 15 14.60 37.10 -3.45
C TYR A 15 13.20 37.58 -3.03
N TYR A 16 12.83 38.77 -3.49
CA TYR A 16 11.49 39.34 -3.39
C TYR A 16 10.55 38.65 -4.37
N MET A 17 9.30 38.38 -3.95
CA MET A 17 8.05 38.87 -4.57
C MET A 17 6.83 38.14 -3.98
N GLY A 18 5.86 38.91 -3.45
CA GLY A 18 4.46 38.50 -3.29
C GLY A 18 3.89 38.73 -1.89
N ASP A 19 3.28 39.90 -1.67
CA ASP A 19 2.46 40.22 -0.50
C ASP A 19 1.22 39.32 -0.46
N ASP A 20 1.07 38.50 0.59
CA ASP A 20 -0.19 37.88 0.98
C ASP A 20 -0.28 37.87 2.51
N ASP A 21 -1.17 38.71 3.03
CA ASP A 21 -1.45 38.90 4.45
C ASP A 21 -2.25 37.70 4.98
N GLY A 22 -1.52 36.72 5.53
CA GLY A 22 -2.09 35.62 6.31
C GLY A 22 -1.15 35.26 7.45
N GLU A 23 -1.53 35.57 8.68
CA GLU A 23 -0.84 35.16 9.91
C GLU A 23 -0.82 33.62 10.04
N GLY A 24 0.14 32.98 9.37
CA GLY A 24 0.56 31.62 9.68
C GLY A 24 1.64 31.71 10.75
N GLU A 25 1.35 31.25 11.97
CA GLU A 25 2.37 30.96 12.98
C GLU A 25 3.43 30.04 12.35
N LYS A 26 4.57 30.60 11.92
CA LYS A 26 5.77 29.82 11.65
C LYS A 26 6.25 29.29 12.98
N MET A 27 5.74 28.12 13.37
CA MET A 27 6.25 27.34 14.49
C MET A 27 7.75 27.18 14.26
N ASN A 28 8.55 27.90 15.03
CA ASN A 28 10.00 27.88 14.93
C ASN A 28 10.47 26.56 15.56
N THR A 29 10.49 25.49 14.77
CA THR A 29 10.82 24.14 15.24
C THR A 29 12.31 24.11 15.59
N ASP A 30 12.62 24.08 16.90
CA ASP A 30 13.99 24.01 17.39
C ASP A 30 14.54 22.58 17.22
N PHE A 31 15.45 22.41 16.25
CA PHE A 31 16.12 21.14 15.96
C PHE A 31 17.41 20.93 16.77
N SER A 32 17.75 21.81 17.73
CA SER A 32 18.99 21.73 18.53
C SER A 32 19.12 20.44 19.35
N LYS A 33 18.01 19.71 19.56
CA LYS A 33 17.97 18.44 20.29
C LYS A 33 18.35 17.22 19.45
N LEU A 34 18.53 17.37 18.13
CA LEU A 34 18.88 16.26 17.25
C LEU A 34 20.37 15.94 17.34
N GLU A 35 20.69 14.79 17.96
CA GLU A 35 22.06 14.30 18.03
C GLU A 35 22.53 13.75 16.67
N LEU A 36 23.56 14.38 16.11
CA LEU A 36 24.22 13.94 14.89
C LEU A 36 25.05 12.68 15.14
N LYS A 37 24.96 11.73 14.22
CA LYS A 37 25.83 10.54 14.19
C LYS A 37 27.23 10.93 13.69
N PRO A 38 28.29 10.23 14.12
CA PRO A 38 29.66 10.56 13.72
C PRO A 38 29.90 10.44 12.20
N ASP A 39 29.12 9.61 11.51
CA ASP A 39 29.18 9.38 10.05
C ASP A 39 28.07 10.11 9.28
N HIS A 40 27.51 11.18 9.86
CA HIS A 40 26.39 11.94 9.28
C HIS A 40 26.64 12.45 7.85
N VAL A 41 27.89 12.70 7.46
CA VAL A 41 28.23 13.19 6.11
C VAL A 41 27.87 12.18 5.01
N ASN A 42 27.89 10.88 5.32
CA ASN A 42 27.66 9.82 4.36
C ASN A 42 26.19 9.38 4.26
N ARG A 43 25.29 10.03 5.00
CA ARG A 43 23.90 9.60 5.18
C ARG A 43 22.95 10.62 4.55
N PRO A 44 21.96 10.21 3.73
CA PRO A 44 21.18 11.15 2.95
C PRO A 44 19.94 11.72 3.65
N LEU A 45 19.53 11.22 4.83
CA LEU A 45 18.24 11.58 5.43
C LEU A 45 18.36 12.42 6.70
N TRP A 46 17.41 13.34 6.87
CA TRP A 46 17.08 13.95 8.16
C TRP A 46 15.68 13.53 8.57
N ALA A 47 15.56 12.80 9.67
CA ALA A 47 14.29 12.38 10.23
C ALA A 47 13.93 13.22 11.46
N CYS A 48 12.79 13.91 11.40
CA CYS A 48 12.30 14.83 12.43
C CYS A 48 11.23 14.15 13.31
N ALA A 49 11.06 14.60 14.55
CA ALA A 49 10.13 13.96 15.49
C ALA A 49 8.65 14.08 15.09
N ASP A 50 8.32 15.05 14.23
CA ASP A 50 6.99 15.31 13.68
C ASP A 50 6.61 14.39 12.51
N GLY A 51 7.48 13.43 12.15
CA GLY A 51 7.25 12.51 11.03
C GLY A 51 7.77 13.02 9.68
N ARG A 52 8.28 14.26 9.61
CA ARG A 52 8.88 14.80 8.39
C ARG A 52 10.27 14.22 8.14
N ILE A 53 10.56 13.95 6.87
CA ILE A 53 11.83 13.42 6.40
C ILE A 53 12.34 14.28 5.25
N PHE A 54 13.57 14.79 5.38
CA PHE A 54 14.26 15.50 4.30
C PHE A 54 15.32 14.61 3.67
N LEU A 55 15.35 14.58 2.33
CA LEU A 55 16.26 13.78 1.52
C LEU A 55 17.29 14.66 0.82
N GLU A 56 18.58 14.37 0.99
CA GLU A 56 19.66 15.05 0.29
C GLU A 56 19.96 14.40 -1.07
N THR A 57 19.94 15.20 -2.13
CA THR A 57 20.12 14.74 -3.53
C THR A 57 21.56 14.47 -3.93
N TYR A 58 22.52 15.09 -3.25
CA TYR A 58 23.94 15.03 -3.61
C TYR A 58 24.67 13.80 -3.05
N SER A 59 23.99 13.00 -2.21
CA SER A 59 24.59 11.80 -1.61
C SER A 59 24.67 10.65 -2.63
N PRO A 60 25.76 9.86 -2.64
CA PRO A 60 25.84 8.63 -3.44
C PRO A 60 24.72 7.62 -3.13
N LEU A 61 24.15 7.69 -1.93
CA LEU A 61 23.04 6.83 -1.49
C LEU A 61 21.65 7.38 -1.83
N TYR A 62 21.56 8.51 -2.55
CA TYR A 62 20.30 9.16 -2.91
C TYR A 62 19.30 8.19 -3.53
N LYS A 63 19.73 7.41 -4.53
CA LYS A 63 18.83 6.50 -5.25
C LYS A 63 18.21 5.45 -4.31
N GLN A 64 19.02 4.87 -3.42
CA GLN A 64 18.54 3.88 -2.44
C GLN A 64 17.57 4.51 -1.44
N ALA A 65 17.89 5.70 -0.94
CA ALA A 65 17.04 6.41 0.00
C ALA A 65 15.72 6.90 -0.64
N TYR A 66 15.78 7.36 -1.89
CA TYR A 66 14.61 7.75 -2.68
C TYR A 66 13.67 6.55 -2.89
N ASP A 67 14.19 5.43 -3.40
CA ASP A 67 13.40 4.22 -3.65
C ASP A 67 12.77 3.69 -2.37
N PHE A 68 13.47 3.81 -1.24
CA PHE A 68 12.96 3.45 0.08
C PHE A 68 11.86 4.40 0.56
N LEU A 69 12.06 5.72 0.48
CA LEU A 69 11.06 6.70 0.92
C LEU A 69 9.77 6.64 0.10
N ILE A 70 9.86 6.36 -1.21
CA ILE A 70 8.68 6.13 -2.05
C ILE A 70 7.84 4.94 -1.56
N ALA A 71 8.44 3.98 -0.86
CA ALA A 71 7.72 2.84 -0.31
C ALA A 71 7.06 3.12 1.04
N ILE A 72 7.59 4.06 1.85
CA ILE A 72 7.21 4.22 3.26
C ILE A 72 6.61 5.58 3.62
N ALA A 73 6.75 6.59 2.77
CA ALA A 73 6.39 7.97 3.07
C ALA A 73 5.67 8.63 1.89
N GLU A 74 4.82 9.60 2.20
CA GLU A 74 4.14 10.42 1.19
C GLU A 74 5.00 11.64 0.83
N PRO A 75 5.20 11.95 -0.46
CA PRO A 75 5.92 13.15 -0.87
C PRO A 75 5.09 14.41 -0.62
N VAL A 76 5.67 15.40 0.04
CA VAL A 76 5.05 16.72 0.29
C VAL A 76 5.56 17.76 -0.71
N CYS A 77 6.88 17.87 -0.82
CA CYS A 77 7.58 18.78 -1.72
C CYS A 77 8.81 18.08 -2.34
N ARG A 78 9.52 18.73 -3.26
CA ARG A 78 10.76 18.17 -3.83
C ARG A 78 11.73 17.84 -2.69
N HIS A 79 11.97 16.55 -2.48
CA HIS A 79 12.86 16.01 -1.45
C HIS A 79 12.38 16.14 0.01
N GLU A 80 11.11 16.46 0.22
CA GLU A 80 10.45 16.44 1.52
C GLU A 80 9.35 15.38 1.52
N TYR A 81 9.37 14.52 2.54
CA TYR A 81 8.46 13.41 2.71
C TYR A 81 7.85 13.44 4.10
N ASN A 82 6.65 12.88 4.24
CA ASN A 82 5.97 12.78 5.51
C ASN A 82 5.55 11.33 5.78
N LEU A 83 5.82 10.85 6.99
CA LEU A 83 5.30 9.57 7.47
C LEU A 83 3.86 9.75 7.92
N THR A 84 2.96 9.01 7.28
CA THR A 84 1.54 8.95 7.67
C THR A 84 1.19 7.51 8.06
N PRO A 85 0.11 7.29 8.84
CA PRO A 85 -0.36 5.93 9.08
C PRO A 85 -0.66 5.20 7.77
N HIS A 86 -1.24 5.91 6.79
CA HIS A 86 -1.56 5.37 5.47
C HIS A 86 -0.32 4.96 4.66
N SER A 87 0.76 5.75 4.68
CA SER A 87 2.00 5.43 3.97
C SER A 87 2.69 4.20 4.59
N LEU A 88 2.67 4.09 5.91
CA LEU A 88 3.20 2.93 6.63
C LEU A 88 2.35 1.67 6.40
N TYR A 89 1.03 1.81 6.31
CA TYR A 89 0.14 0.73 5.90
C TYR A 89 0.48 0.24 4.50
N ALA A 90 0.62 1.16 3.54
CA ALA A 90 1.03 0.82 2.19
C ALA A 90 2.37 0.07 2.17
N ALA A 91 3.35 0.52 2.97
CA ALA A 91 4.65 -0.12 3.11
C ALA A 91 4.55 -1.57 3.59
N VAL A 92 3.80 -1.83 4.66
CA VAL A 92 3.65 -3.19 5.21
C VAL A 92 2.85 -4.08 4.26
N SER A 93 1.87 -3.56 3.51
CA SER A 93 1.20 -4.38 2.47
C SER A 93 2.10 -4.76 1.32
N VAL A 94 3.18 -4.01 1.13
CA VAL A 94 4.24 -4.31 0.16
C VAL A 94 5.28 -5.27 0.76
N GLY A 95 5.04 -5.84 1.94
CA GLY A 95 5.92 -6.83 2.55
C GLY A 95 7.08 -6.26 3.38
N LEU A 96 7.12 -4.93 3.61
CA LEU A 96 8.15 -4.34 4.46
C LEU A 96 7.85 -4.58 5.94
N GLU A 97 8.73 -5.29 6.63
CA GLU A 97 8.63 -5.51 8.07
C GLU A 97 8.95 -4.24 8.87
N THR A 98 8.25 -4.07 9.99
CA THR A 98 8.43 -2.92 10.92
C THR A 98 9.89 -2.72 11.32
N GLU A 99 10.58 -3.81 11.66
CA GLU A 99 11.99 -3.77 12.08
C GLU A 99 12.91 -3.34 10.93
N THR A 100 12.63 -3.81 9.70
CA THR A 100 13.36 -3.39 8.51
C THR A 100 13.18 -1.90 8.24
N ILE A 101 11.96 -1.37 8.37
CA ILE A 101 11.67 0.06 8.19
C ILE A 101 12.51 0.89 9.16
N ILE A 102 12.48 0.55 10.46
CA ILE A 102 13.23 1.26 11.51
C ILE A 102 14.74 1.14 11.28
N SER A 103 15.23 -0.06 10.94
CA SER A 103 16.65 -0.32 10.70
C SER A 103 17.19 0.47 9.52
N VAL A 104 16.47 0.48 8.38
CA VAL A 104 16.87 1.21 7.18
C VAL A 104 16.78 2.72 7.39
N LEU A 105 15.72 3.23 8.03
CA LEU A 105 15.63 4.64 8.42
C LEU A 105 16.79 5.04 9.32
N ASN A 106 17.14 4.22 10.31
CA ASN A 106 18.25 4.51 11.21
C ASN A 106 19.60 4.46 10.49
N LYS A 107 19.77 3.57 9.49
CA LYS A 107 20.98 3.48 8.66
C LYS A 107 21.12 4.65 7.70
N LEU A 108 20.04 5.19 7.18
CA LEU A 108 20.05 6.30 6.22
C LEU A 108 19.96 7.69 6.89
N SER A 109 19.51 7.77 8.15
CA SER A 109 19.38 9.03 8.90
C SER A 109 20.69 9.53 9.49
N LYS A 110 20.99 10.82 9.26
CA LYS A 110 22.10 11.59 9.84
C LYS A 110 22.01 11.72 11.34
N THR A 111 20.79 11.79 11.87
CA THR A 111 20.51 11.94 13.29
C THR A 111 20.12 10.60 13.89
N LYS A 112 20.20 10.47 15.21
CA LYS A 112 19.48 9.38 15.89
C LYS A 112 17.98 9.57 15.65
N LEU A 113 17.29 8.46 15.37
CA LEU A 113 15.84 8.51 15.20
C LEU A 113 15.19 8.91 16.54
N PRO A 114 14.26 9.87 16.55
CA PRO A 114 13.47 10.18 17.74
C PRO A 114 12.66 8.96 18.18
N ASN A 115 12.56 8.73 19.49
CA ASN A 115 11.76 7.63 20.04
C ASN A 115 10.28 7.77 19.63
N ASP A 116 9.75 8.99 19.63
CA ASP A 116 8.36 9.27 19.22
C ASP A 116 8.06 8.77 17.80
N MET A 117 9.02 8.89 16.87
CA MET A 117 8.88 8.37 15.51
C MET A 117 8.92 6.84 15.48
N ILE A 118 9.79 6.22 16.28
CA ILE A 118 9.88 4.75 16.37
C ILE A 118 8.57 4.19 16.94
N ASP A 119 8.09 4.77 18.04
CA ASP A 119 6.84 4.38 18.69
C ASP A 119 5.65 4.58 17.75
N PHE A 120 5.63 5.67 16.98
CA PHE A 120 4.63 5.91 15.95
C PHE A 120 4.65 4.85 14.84
N ILE A 121 5.83 4.47 14.34
CA ILE A 121 5.98 3.43 13.33
C ILE A 121 5.46 2.10 13.88
N ILE A 122 5.90 1.70 15.07
CA ILE A 122 5.49 0.44 15.71
C ILE A 122 3.98 0.42 15.94
N ALA A 123 3.41 1.48 16.52
CA ALA A 123 1.99 1.57 16.81
C ALA A 123 1.14 1.51 15.53
N SER A 124 1.61 2.13 14.45
CA SER A 124 0.94 2.10 13.16
C SER A 124 1.02 0.71 12.52
N THR A 125 2.20 0.10 12.44
CA THR A 125 2.36 -1.16 11.71
C THR A 125 1.90 -2.40 12.48
N ALA A 126 1.83 -2.35 13.81
CA ALA A 126 1.58 -3.54 14.64
C ALA A 126 0.25 -4.26 14.37
N ASN A 127 -0.82 -3.54 13.99
CA ASN A 127 -2.13 -4.14 13.73
C ASN A 127 -2.42 -4.36 12.25
N TYR A 128 -1.50 -3.95 11.38
CA TYR A 128 -1.67 -4.06 9.95
C TYR A 128 -1.47 -5.49 9.45
N GLY A 129 -2.17 -5.86 8.38
CA GLY A 129 -2.03 -7.18 7.73
C GLY A 129 -2.57 -8.35 8.56
N LYS A 130 -3.09 -8.10 9.76
CA LYS A 130 -3.71 -9.12 10.62
C LYS A 130 -5.09 -9.54 10.14
N VAL A 131 -5.80 -8.65 9.45
CA VAL A 131 -7.18 -8.89 9.01
C VAL A 131 -7.29 -8.65 7.52
N LYS A 132 -7.82 -9.64 6.81
CA LYS A 132 -8.08 -9.59 5.37
C LYS A 132 -9.58 -9.69 5.14
N LEU A 133 -10.13 -8.81 4.32
CA LEU A 133 -11.48 -8.93 3.79
C LEU A 133 -11.38 -9.53 2.39
N VAL A 134 -11.82 -10.77 2.24
CA VAL A 134 -11.62 -11.57 1.03
C VAL A 134 -12.95 -11.84 0.34
N LEU A 135 -13.06 -11.40 -0.90
CA LEU A 135 -14.18 -11.73 -1.77
C LEU A 135 -13.91 -13.08 -2.46
N LYS A 136 -14.75 -14.07 -2.17
CA LYS A 136 -14.69 -15.41 -2.79
C LYS A 136 -16.08 -15.83 -3.26
N LYS A 137 -16.23 -16.12 -4.56
CA LYS A 137 -17.50 -16.64 -5.13
C LYS A 137 -18.71 -15.76 -4.73
N ASN A 138 -18.57 -14.43 -4.87
CA ASN A 138 -19.54 -13.41 -4.46
C ASN A 138 -19.95 -13.40 -2.97
N ARG A 139 -19.10 -13.95 -2.10
CA ARG A 139 -19.28 -13.92 -0.65
C ARG A 139 -18.08 -13.27 0.03
N TYR A 140 -18.34 -12.53 1.09
CA TYR A 140 -17.32 -11.78 1.83
C TYR A 140 -16.90 -12.57 3.07
N PHE A 141 -15.60 -12.81 3.18
CA PHE A 141 -14.98 -13.49 4.31
C PHE A 141 -14.00 -12.58 5.01
N ILE A 142 -14.02 -12.58 6.33
CA ILE A 142 -12.95 -11.99 7.13
C ILE A 142 -11.98 -13.11 7.47
N GLU A 143 -10.73 -12.99 7.00
CA GLU A 143 -9.66 -13.95 7.22
C GLU A 143 -8.57 -13.35 8.10
N SER A 144 -7.99 -14.17 8.97
CA SER A 144 -6.82 -13.80 9.77
C SER A 144 -6.02 -15.06 10.10
N PRO A 145 -4.67 -15.01 10.03
CA PRO A 145 -3.82 -16.07 10.56
C PRO A 145 -3.78 -16.07 12.10
N PHE A 146 -4.33 -15.03 12.73
CA PHE A 146 -4.37 -14.81 14.18
C PHE A 146 -5.79 -15.03 14.71
N PRO A 147 -6.09 -16.16 15.37
CA PRO A 147 -7.42 -16.48 15.88
C PRO A 147 -7.91 -15.48 16.94
N GLU A 148 -6.99 -14.97 17.77
CA GLU A 148 -7.28 -13.99 18.83
C GLU A 148 -7.83 -12.68 18.28
N VAL A 149 -7.37 -12.27 17.10
CA VAL A 149 -7.86 -11.06 16.42
C VAL A 149 -9.29 -11.27 15.94
N LEU A 150 -9.62 -12.43 15.37
CA LEU A 150 -10.99 -12.73 14.94
C LEU A 150 -11.95 -12.87 16.12
N LYS A 151 -11.49 -13.44 17.24
CA LYS A 151 -12.29 -13.48 18.48
C LYS A 151 -12.60 -12.08 18.98
N LYS A 152 -11.60 -11.19 18.97
CA LYS A 152 -11.80 -9.78 19.34
C LYS A 152 -12.79 -9.07 18.41
N LEU A 153 -12.69 -9.29 17.09
CA LEU A 153 -13.64 -8.75 16.12
C LEU A 153 -15.04 -9.35 16.27
N GLY A 154 -15.15 -10.65 16.52
CA GLY A 154 -16.44 -11.34 16.71
C GLY A 154 -17.16 -10.96 17.99
N ASN A 155 -16.43 -10.50 19.02
CA ASN A 155 -17.00 -9.95 20.25
C ASN A 155 -17.52 -8.52 20.09
N ASP A 156 -17.19 -7.82 18.99
CA ASP A 156 -17.75 -6.51 18.71
C ASP A 156 -19.22 -6.63 18.29
N GLY A 157 -20.09 -5.85 18.94
CA GLY A 157 -21.53 -5.97 18.76
C GLY A 157 -22.05 -5.63 17.36
N LEU A 158 -21.30 -4.89 16.54
CA LEU A 158 -21.68 -4.59 15.15
C LEU A 158 -21.20 -5.69 14.20
N ILE A 159 -19.95 -6.13 14.34
CA ILE A 159 -19.38 -7.20 13.50
C ILE A 159 -20.08 -8.54 13.77
N SER A 160 -20.43 -8.81 15.04
CA SER A 160 -21.17 -10.02 15.42
C SER A 160 -22.53 -10.12 14.73
N LYS A 161 -23.24 -8.98 14.57
CA LYS A 161 -24.53 -8.91 13.86
C LYS A 161 -24.40 -9.08 12.35
N ALA A 162 -23.27 -8.68 11.78
CA ALA A 162 -22.99 -8.82 10.36
C ALA A 162 -22.64 -10.26 9.95
N ARG A 163 -22.41 -11.17 10.90
CA ARG A 163 -21.99 -12.55 10.64
C ARG A 163 -23.16 -13.41 10.19
N LEU A 164 -23.01 -14.11 9.05
CA LEU A 164 -24.08 -14.93 8.47
C LEU A 164 -24.23 -16.32 9.12
N TYR A 165 -23.18 -16.85 9.75
CA TYR A 165 -23.20 -18.16 10.42
C TYR A 165 -22.83 -18.03 11.91
N SER A 166 -23.82 -18.22 12.78
CA SER A 166 -23.62 -18.62 14.19
C SER A 166 -23.88 -20.12 14.29
N ASP A 167 -22.89 -20.89 14.70
CA ASP A 167 -23.02 -22.34 14.84
C ASP A 167 -24.11 -22.66 15.90
N PRO A 168 -25.16 -23.45 15.60
CA PRO A 168 -26.22 -23.78 16.55
C PRO A 168 -25.73 -24.57 17.78
N TYR A 169 -24.51 -25.11 17.73
CA TYR A 169 -23.93 -25.98 18.76
C TYR A 169 -22.83 -25.32 19.62
N GLY A 170 -22.71 -23.99 19.61
CA GLY A 170 -21.84 -23.26 20.54
C GLY A 170 -20.33 -23.35 20.24
N GLY A 171 -19.96 -23.75 19.02
CA GLY A 171 -18.60 -23.55 18.51
C GLY A 171 -18.35 -22.10 18.12
N ASP A 172 -17.09 -21.65 18.15
CA ASP A 172 -16.68 -20.28 17.76
C ASP A 172 -17.07 -19.92 16.28
N GLY A 173 -17.56 -20.90 15.50
CA GLY A 173 -18.11 -20.80 14.15
C GLY A 173 -17.10 -20.41 13.05
N PHE A 174 -15.80 -20.43 13.37
CA PHE A 174 -14.74 -20.10 12.43
C PHE A 174 -14.43 -21.30 11.54
N THR A 175 -14.35 -21.06 10.23
CA THR A 175 -13.84 -22.05 9.27
C THR A 175 -12.31 -21.97 9.24
N ILE A 176 -11.64 -23.13 9.30
CA ILE A 176 -10.18 -23.22 9.24
C ILE A 176 -9.80 -23.55 7.79
N GLY A 177 -9.08 -22.64 7.15
CA GLY A 177 -8.51 -22.81 5.81
C GLY A 177 -6.99 -22.87 5.87
N LYS A 178 -6.37 -23.68 5.00
CA LYS A 178 -4.93 -23.65 4.78
C LYS A 178 -4.63 -22.65 3.65
N THR A 179 -3.76 -21.67 3.89
CA THR A 179 -3.22 -20.82 2.82
C THR A 179 -1.69 -20.99 2.74
N SER A 180 -1.18 -21.05 1.52
CA SER A 180 0.27 -21.06 1.24
C SER A 180 0.86 -19.68 1.53
N GLY A 181 1.95 -19.62 2.28
CA GLY A 181 2.66 -18.38 2.62
C GLY A 181 3.18 -17.61 1.41
N GLU A 182 3.36 -16.29 1.58
CA GLU A 182 3.93 -15.39 0.56
C GLU A 182 5.43 -15.67 0.31
N LEU A 183 5.84 -15.61 -0.95
CA LEU A 183 7.23 -15.45 -1.39
C LEU A 183 7.35 -14.07 -2.05
N GLU A 184 7.98 -13.11 -1.39
CA GLU A 184 8.48 -11.89 -2.05
C GLU A 184 9.98 -12.06 -2.31
N ALA A 185 10.34 -12.69 -3.42
CA ALA A 185 11.72 -12.66 -3.90
C ALA A 185 11.95 -11.32 -4.63
N GLY A 186 12.84 -10.48 -4.08
CA GLY A 186 13.37 -9.34 -4.83
C GLY A 186 14.05 -9.82 -6.11
N PRO A 187 14.05 -9.03 -7.21
CA PRO A 187 14.72 -9.44 -8.43
C PRO A 187 16.25 -9.48 -8.20
N GLY A 188 16.79 -10.66 -7.87
CA GLY A 188 18.23 -10.90 -7.75
C GLY A 188 18.71 -11.77 -6.57
N GLU A 189 17.86 -12.17 -5.63
CA GLU A 189 18.29 -13.00 -4.49
C GLU A 189 17.98 -14.49 -4.72
N LEU A 190 19.03 -15.32 -4.76
CA LEU A 190 18.94 -16.77 -4.69
C LEU A 190 18.62 -17.17 -3.25
N LEU A 191 17.36 -17.57 -2.99
CA LEU A 191 16.91 -18.03 -1.68
C LEU A 191 17.56 -19.39 -1.32
N ASN A 192 17.96 -19.56 -0.06
CA ASN A 192 18.48 -20.84 0.43
C ASN A 192 17.35 -21.83 0.73
N ALA A 193 17.65 -23.14 0.67
CA ALA A 193 16.66 -24.21 0.91
C ALA A 193 15.96 -24.14 2.28
N ALA A 194 16.60 -23.53 3.29
CA ALA A 194 16.01 -23.29 4.61
C ALA A 194 14.99 -22.13 4.63
N GLU A 195 15.20 -21.09 3.83
CA GLU A 195 14.26 -19.96 3.68
C GLU A 195 13.06 -20.37 2.85
N LEU A 196 13.28 -21.19 1.82
CA LEU A 196 12.20 -21.84 1.08
C LEU A 196 11.35 -22.72 1.98
N ALA A 197 11.97 -23.50 2.89
CA ALA A 197 11.28 -24.37 3.84
C ALA A 197 10.56 -23.61 4.98
N ALA A 198 11.05 -22.44 5.38
CA ALA A 198 10.35 -21.56 6.32
C ALA A 198 9.15 -20.84 5.67
N ALA A 199 9.25 -20.51 4.37
CA ALA A 199 8.19 -19.90 3.58
C ALA A 199 7.05 -20.87 3.22
N THR A 200 7.30 -22.19 3.20
CA THR A 200 6.25 -23.22 3.04
C THR A 200 5.51 -23.57 4.32
N GLN A 201 5.68 -22.84 5.43
CA GLN A 201 4.84 -23.06 6.60
C GLN A 201 3.39 -22.71 6.26
N GLU A 202 2.56 -23.76 6.11
CA GLU A 202 1.11 -23.67 6.01
C GLU A 202 0.59 -22.88 7.22
N LYS A 203 0.30 -21.60 7.05
CA LYS A 203 -0.32 -20.81 8.10
C LYS A 203 -1.81 -21.13 8.12
N GLU A 204 -2.24 -21.81 9.17
CA GLU A 204 -3.66 -21.98 9.45
C GLU A 204 -4.33 -20.61 9.50
N THR A 205 -5.33 -20.41 8.66
CA THR A 205 -6.05 -19.16 8.55
C THR A 205 -7.49 -19.41 8.98
N HIS A 206 -7.95 -18.65 9.95
CA HIS A 206 -9.33 -18.72 10.41
C HIS A 206 -10.15 -17.71 9.63
N SER A 207 -11.40 -18.06 9.33
CA SER A 207 -12.30 -17.14 8.64
C SER A 207 -13.77 -17.31 9.00
N PHE A 208 -14.54 -16.24 8.83
CA PHE A 208 -15.99 -16.27 8.94
C PHE A 208 -16.64 -15.40 7.86
N GLU A 209 -17.86 -15.78 7.47
CA GLU A 209 -18.63 -15.10 6.42
C GLU A 209 -19.43 -13.92 7.01
N ILE A 210 -19.47 -12.81 6.29
CA ILE A 210 -20.26 -11.62 6.64
C ILE A 210 -21.29 -11.29 5.56
N ASP A 211 -22.38 -10.65 5.97
CA ASP A 211 -23.43 -10.15 5.10
C ASP A 211 -22.88 -9.06 4.16
N PRO A 212 -22.99 -9.23 2.82
CA PRO A 212 -22.62 -8.21 1.85
C PRO A 212 -23.18 -6.81 2.13
N ALA A 213 -24.39 -6.71 2.70
CA ALA A 213 -25.04 -5.43 3.01
C ALA A 213 -24.37 -4.69 4.19
N GLN A 214 -23.61 -5.40 5.02
CA GLN A 214 -22.96 -4.86 6.22
C GLN A 214 -21.45 -4.63 6.04
N VAL A 215 -20.89 -4.94 4.86
CA VAL A 215 -19.45 -4.85 4.59
C VAL A 215 -18.88 -3.46 4.88
N GLU A 216 -19.55 -2.40 4.44
CA GLU A 216 -19.07 -1.03 4.65
C GLU A 216 -19.08 -0.62 6.12
N ILE A 217 -20.06 -1.09 6.89
CA ILE A 217 -20.14 -0.84 8.34
C ILE A 217 -18.97 -1.54 9.05
N VAL A 218 -18.69 -2.79 8.66
CA VAL A 218 -17.58 -3.57 9.19
C VAL A 218 -16.24 -2.92 8.85
N LYS A 219 -16.05 -2.46 7.60
CA LYS A 219 -14.84 -1.74 7.17
C LYS A 219 -14.61 -0.49 8.02
N HIS A 220 -15.64 0.33 8.21
CA HIS A 220 -15.55 1.54 9.03
C HIS A 220 -15.18 1.22 10.48
N ARG A 221 -15.81 0.19 11.07
CA ARG A 221 -15.52 -0.27 12.45
C ARG A 221 -14.05 -0.67 12.64
N CYS A 222 -13.44 -1.19 11.59
CA CYS A 222 -12.07 -1.67 11.60
C CYS A 222 -11.01 -0.58 11.37
N LEU A 223 -11.42 0.66 11.11
CA LEU A 223 -10.50 1.78 10.92
C LEU A 223 -9.69 2.13 12.19
N PRO A 224 -8.54 2.83 12.04
CA PRO A 224 -7.69 3.23 13.16
C PRO A 224 -8.38 4.05 14.26
N SER A 225 -9.45 4.79 13.91
CA SER A 225 -10.25 5.58 14.85
C SER A 225 -11.09 4.74 15.81
N GLU A 226 -11.27 3.45 15.54
CA GLU A 226 -12.16 2.58 16.28
C GLU A 226 -11.43 1.32 16.80
N LEU A 227 -11.58 0.17 16.14
CA LEU A 227 -10.95 -1.08 16.59
C LEU A 227 -9.46 -1.17 16.24
N ASN A 228 -8.99 -0.32 15.32
CA ASN A 228 -7.60 -0.27 14.86
C ASN A 228 -7.09 -1.62 14.31
N TYR A 229 -7.89 -2.24 13.44
CA TYR A 229 -7.52 -3.42 12.65
C TYR A 229 -7.90 -3.19 11.19
N PRO A 230 -7.20 -2.28 10.48
CA PRO A 230 -7.53 -1.97 9.10
C PRO A 230 -7.51 -3.23 8.25
N MET A 231 -8.57 -3.41 7.45
CA MET A 231 -8.77 -4.61 6.63
C MET A 231 -8.05 -4.49 5.29
N LEU A 232 -7.33 -5.53 4.91
CA LEU A 232 -6.79 -5.68 3.56
C LEU A 232 -7.84 -6.28 2.64
N GLU A 233 -8.24 -5.55 1.61
CA GLU A 233 -9.23 -6.04 0.64
C GLU A 233 -8.56 -6.89 -0.44
N GLU A 234 -8.98 -8.14 -0.55
CA GLU A 234 -8.49 -9.10 -1.54
C GLU A 234 -9.66 -9.71 -2.33
N TYR A 235 -9.44 -9.96 -3.62
CA TYR A 235 -10.35 -10.69 -4.48
C TYR A 235 -9.67 -11.97 -4.99
N ASP A 236 -10.26 -13.12 -4.68
CA ASP A 236 -9.80 -14.42 -5.18
C ASP A 236 -10.35 -14.69 -6.59
N PHE A 237 -9.76 -14.00 -7.57
CA PHE A 237 -10.18 -14.11 -8.96
C PHE A 237 -9.83 -15.47 -9.58
N THR A 238 -8.81 -16.18 -9.05
CA THR A 238 -8.36 -17.48 -9.59
C THR A 238 -9.34 -18.60 -9.28
N ASN A 239 -9.91 -18.62 -8.07
CA ASN A 239 -10.87 -19.67 -7.66
C ASN A 239 -12.34 -19.27 -7.85
N ASP A 240 -12.59 -18.08 -8.41
CA ASP A 240 -13.94 -17.60 -8.68
C ASP A 240 -14.51 -18.24 -9.96
N ASN A 241 -15.32 -19.28 -9.74
CA ASN A 241 -16.07 -19.97 -10.79
C ASN A 241 -17.52 -19.47 -10.91
N VAL A 242 -17.92 -18.47 -10.11
CA VAL A 242 -19.28 -17.92 -10.14
C VAL A 242 -19.38 -16.84 -11.20
N ASN A 243 -18.41 -15.94 -11.24
CA ASN A 243 -18.36 -14.89 -12.24
C ASN A 243 -17.71 -15.43 -13.53
N PRO A 244 -18.32 -15.23 -14.71
CA PRO A 244 -17.77 -15.73 -15.97
C PRO A 244 -16.42 -15.08 -16.27
N ASP A 245 -15.50 -15.88 -16.82
CA ASP A 245 -14.24 -15.38 -17.34
C ASP A 245 -14.47 -14.61 -18.65
N LEU A 246 -13.78 -13.50 -18.77
CA LEU A 246 -13.67 -12.72 -20.00
C LEU A 246 -12.35 -13.09 -20.68
N ASP A 247 -12.44 -13.69 -21.87
CA ASP A 247 -11.26 -14.04 -22.67
C ASP A 247 -10.58 -12.77 -23.19
N MET A 248 -9.68 -12.25 -22.36
CA MET A 248 -8.89 -11.06 -22.62
C MET A 248 -7.43 -11.38 -22.34
N GLU A 249 -6.59 -11.22 -23.36
CA GLU A 249 -5.14 -11.36 -23.26
C GLU A 249 -4.47 -10.08 -23.75
N LEU A 250 -3.27 -9.82 -23.23
CA LEU A 250 -2.43 -8.76 -23.75
C LEU A 250 -1.84 -9.18 -25.10
N LYS A 251 -1.87 -8.29 -26.08
CA LYS A 251 -1.20 -8.55 -27.36
C LYS A 251 0.32 -8.64 -27.18
N PRO A 252 1.05 -9.39 -28.03
CA PRO A 252 2.49 -9.61 -27.83
C PRO A 252 3.37 -8.35 -27.77
N HIS A 253 2.96 -7.27 -28.42
CA HIS A 253 3.65 -5.98 -28.41
C HIS A 253 3.33 -5.11 -27.19
N ALA A 254 2.31 -5.49 -26.40
CA ALA A 254 1.86 -4.81 -25.19
C ALA A 254 2.73 -5.18 -23.99
N GLN A 255 4.01 -4.83 -24.03
CA GLN A 255 4.95 -5.14 -22.96
C GLN A 255 5.01 -3.99 -21.94
N PRO A 256 4.58 -4.22 -20.68
CA PRO A 256 4.72 -3.22 -19.64
C PRO A 256 6.20 -2.93 -19.38
N ARG A 257 6.52 -1.67 -19.07
CA ARG A 257 7.88 -1.28 -18.69
C ARG A 257 8.21 -1.78 -17.27
N PRO A 258 9.50 -1.89 -16.87
CA PRO A 258 9.87 -2.45 -15.56
C PRO A 258 9.18 -1.80 -14.35
N TYR A 259 8.95 -0.48 -14.38
CA TYR A 259 8.24 0.22 -13.29
C TYR A 259 6.74 -0.11 -13.25
N GLN A 260 6.13 -0.42 -14.41
CA GLN A 260 4.74 -0.85 -14.52
C GLN A 260 4.60 -2.30 -14.02
N GLU A 261 5.51 -3.18 -14.41
CA GLU A 261 5.56 -4.55 -13.90
C GLU A 261 5.72 -4.58 -12.39
N LYS A 262 6.62 -3.76 -11.83
CA LYS A 262 6.79 -3.61 -10.38
C LYS A 262 5.52 -3.10 -9.68
N SER A 263 4.70 -2.29 -10.35
CA SER A 263 3.41 -1.84 -9.79
C SER A 263 2.36 -2.96 -9.82
N LEU A 264 2.31 -3.74 -10.90
CA LEU A 264 1.40 -4.87 -11.04
C LEU A 264 1.76 -6.03 -10.10
N SER A 265 3.06 -6.33 -9.94
CA SER A 265 3.52 -7.39 -9.03
C SER A 265 3.11 -7.12 -7.59
N LYS A 266 2.96 -5.85 -7.19
CA LYS A 266 2.44 -5.47 -5.86
C LYS A 266 0.91 -5.62 -5.74
N MET A 267 0.18 -5.53 -6.85
CA MET A 267 -1.28 -5.71 -6.86
C MET A 267 -1.67 -7.19 -6.77
N PHE A 268 -0.88 -8.09 -7.32
CA PHE A 268 -1.19 -9.52 -7.42
C PHE A 268 -0.32 -10.37 -6.49
N GLY A 269 -0.92 -11.24 -5.69
CA GLY A 269 -0.21 -12.17 -4.81
C GLY A 269 -1.05 -13.41 -4.49
N ASN A 270 -0.43 -14.60 -4.44
CA ASN A 270 -1.08 -15.87 -4.07
C ASN A 270 -2.40 -16.18 -4.80
N GLY A 271 -2.50 -15.82 -6.09
CA GLY A 271 -3.73 -16.01 -6.90
C GLY A 271 -4.87 -15.04 -6.57
N ARG A 272 -4.64 -14.05 -5.72
CA ARG A 272 -5.58 -13.00 -5.34
C ARG A 272 -5.10 -11.63 -5.86
N ALA A 273 -6.06 -10.74 -6.08
CA ALA A 273 -5.82 -9.34 -6.42
C ALA A 273 -6.12 -8.48 -5.19
N ARG A 274 -5.20 -7.58 -4.85
CA ARG A 274 -5.36 -6.63 -3.74
C ARG A 274 -6.00 -5.35 -4.26
N SER A 275 -6.95 -4.80 -3.51
CA SER A 275 -7.46 -3.45 -3.76
C SER A 275 -6.38 -2.42 -3.36
N GLY A 276 -6.24 -1.36 -4.14
CA GLY A 276 -5.25 -0.33 -3.85
C GLY A 276 -5.17 0.77 -4.90
N ILE A 277 -4.26 1.72 -4.67
CA ILE A 277 -4.05 2.88 -5.53
C ILE A 277 -2.64 2.80 -6.14
N ILE A 278 -2.56 2.90 -7.46
CA ILE A 278 -1.28 3.01 -8.19
C ILE A 278 -1.14 4.44 -8.71
N VAL A 279 -0.13 5.15 -8.21
CA VAL A 279 0.15 6.54 -8.61
C VAL A 279 1.21 6.55 -9.72
N LEU A 280 0.86 7.11 -10.89
CA LEU A 280 1.75 7.22 -12.04
C LEU A 280 1.68 8.62 -12.67
N PRO A 281 2.82 9.23 -13.05
CA PRO A 281 2.82 10.56 -13.68
C PRO A 281 2.14 10.54 -15.07
N CYS A 282 1.76 11.70 -15.58
CA CYS A 282 1.21 11.84 -16.93
C CYS A 282 2.20 11.31 -17.98
N GLY A 283 1.69 10.57 -18.97
CA GLY A 283 2.53 9.92 -19.99
C GLY A 283 3.27 8.65 -19.56
N ALA A 284 3.18 8.22 -18.29
CA ALA A 284 3.85 7.02 -17.80
C ALA A 284 3.20 5.68 -18.24
N GLY A 285 2.12 5.74 -19.02
CA GLY A 285 1.38 4.55 -19.47
C GLY A 285 0.37 4.01 -18.46
N LYS A 286 -0.38 4.90 -17.79
CA LYS A 286 -1.47 4.55 -16.86
C LYS A 286 -2.46 3.54 -17.46
N SER A 287 -2.88 3.77 -18.70
CA SER A 287 -3.85 2.91 -19.37
C SER A 287 -3.33 1.51 -19.58
N LEU A 288 -2.06 1.34 -19.96
CA LEU A 288 -1.46 0.02 -20.14
C LEU A 288 -1.47 -0.78 -18.83
N VAL A 289 -1.13 -0.14 -17.69
CA VAL A 289 -1.20 -0.81 -16.38
C VAL A 289 -2.62 -1.28 -16.06
N GLY A 290 -3.63 -0.46 -16.32
CA GLY A 290 -5.03 -0.84 -16.13
C GLY A 290 -5.46 -2.00 -17.04
N VAL A 291 -5.10 -1.95 -18.33
CA VAL A 291 -5.40 -3.04 -19.27
C VAL A 291 -4.68 -4.32 -18.87
N SER A 292 -3.42 -4.24 -18.44
CA SER A 292 -2.66 -5.40 -17.95
C SER A 292 -3.25 -5.99 -16.68
N ALA A 293 -3.72 -5.17 -15.73
CA ALA A 293 -4.40 -5.65 -14.54
C ALA A 293 -5.71 -6.38 -14.90
N ALA A 294 -6.52 -5.79 -15.79
CA ALA A 294 -7.76 -6.39 -16.26
C ALA A 294 -7.51 -7.72 -17.00
N ALA A 295 -6.51 -7.76 -17.89
CA ALA A 295 -6.12 -8.96 -18.64
C ALA A 295 -5.57 -10.08 -17.74
N ARG A 296 -5.01 -9.74 -16.57
CA ARG A 296 -4.57 -10.73 -15.57
C ARG A 296 -5.72 -11.27 -14.73
N ILE A 297 -6.69 -10.43 -14.38
CA ILE A 297 -7.87 -10.82 -13.60
C ILE A 297 -8.84 -11.65 -14.44
N LYS A 298 -8.94 -11.37 -15.75
CA LYS A 298 -9.82 -12.07 -16.72
C LYS A 298 -11.30 -12.08 -16.29
N LYS A 299 -11.77 -11.05 -15.60
CA LYS A 299 -13.18 -10.83 -15.25
C LYS A 299 -13.70 -9.52 -15.87
N SER A 300 -15.01 -9.33 -15.84
CA SER A 300 -15.64 -8.08 -16.27
C SER A 300 -15.06 -6.89 -15.50
N CYS A 301 -14.61 -5.87 -16.23
CA CYS A 301 -13.95 -4.69 -15.67
C CYS A 301 -14.80 -3.43 -15.91
N LEU A 302 -15.01 -2.63 -14.87
CA LEU A 302 -15.63 -1.31 -14.97
C LEU A 302 -14.54 -0.23 -14.90
N CYS A 303 -14.40 0.54 -15.97
CA CYS A 303 -13.50 1.69 -16.01
C CYS A 303 -14.30 2.98 -15.81
N LEU A 304 -14.00 3.73 -14.74
CA LEU A 304 -14.61 5.02 -14.44
C LEU A 304 -13.67 6.14 -14.87
N ALA A 305 -14.19 7.12 -15.62
CA ALA A 305 -13.43 8.25 -16.12
C ALA A 305 -14.20 9.57 -15.92
N THR A 306 -13.48 10.69 -15.89
CA THR A 306 -14.04 12.01 -15.54
C THR A 306 -14.82 12.68 -16.66
N ASN A 307 -14.57 12.31 -17.92
CA ASN A 307 -15.24 12.89 -19.09
C ASN A 307 -15.35 11.88 -20.24
N ALA A 308 -16.23 12.16 -21.20
CA ALA A 308 -16.48 11.29 -22.35
C ALA A 308 -15.22 11.04 -23.21
N VAL A 309 -14.37 12.05 -23.40
CA VAL A 309 -13.11 11.91 -24.13
C VAL A 309 -12.19 10.88 -23.48
N SER A 310 -12.13 10.86 -22.15
CA SER A 310 -11.34 9.88 -21.41
C SER A 310 -11.94 8.47 -21.52
N VAL A 311 -13.27 8.34 -21.56
CA VAL A 311 -13.94 7.06 -21.82
C VAL A 311 -13.54 6.50 -23.19
N ASP A 312 -13.57 7.34 -24.23
CA ASP A 312 -13.15 6.92 -25.57
C ASP A 312 -11.66 6.58 -25.64
N GLN A 313 -10.81 7.33 -24.93
CA GLN A 313 -9.39 6.99 -24.79
C GLN A 313 -9.20 5.63 -24.15
N TRP A 314 -9.89 5.34 -23.05
CA TRP A 314 -9.82 4.02 -22.40
C TRP A 314 -10.30 2.91 -23.32
N ALA A 315 -11.45 3.08 -23.98
CA ALA A 315 -11.97 2.11 -24.94
C ALA A 315 -10.96 1.82 -26.07
N PHE A 316 -10.34 2.87 -26.62
CA PHE A 316 -9.28 2.71 -27.62
C PHE A 316 -8.06 1.98 -27.07
N GLN A 317 -7.61 2.27 -25.84
CA GLN A 317 -6.47 1.60 -25.23
C GLN A 317 -6.74 0.12 -24.95
N PHE A 318 -7.95 -0.25 -24.52
CA PHE A 318 -8.35 -1.65 -24.39
C PHE A 318 -8.27 -2.37 -25.75
N LYS A 319 -8.84 -1.78 -26.81
CA LYS A 319 -8.74 -2.33 -28.18
C LYS A 319 -7.30 -2.45 -28.67
N LEU A 320 -6.48 -1.45 -28.38
CA LEU A 320 -5.09 -1.39 -28.85
C LEU A 320 -4.25 -2.50 -28.20
N TRP A 321 -4.31 -2.62 -26.87
CA TRP A 321 -3.38 -3.44 -26.10
C TRP A 321 -3.89 -4.85 -25.77
N SER A 322 -5.21 -5.08 -25.80
CA SER A 322 -5.78 -6.41 -25.52
C SER A 322 -6.38 -7.07 -26.77
N THR A 323 -6.72 -8.36 -26.64
CA THR A 323 -7.40 -9.17 -27.65
C THR A 323 -8.92 -9.01 -27.67
N LEU A 324 -9.48 -8.10 -26.85
CA LEU A 324 -10.91 -7.86 -26.78
C LEU A 324 -11.46 -7.41 -28.13
N ARG A 325 -12.66 -7.91 -28.45
CA ARG A 325 -13.41 -7.49 -29.62
C ARG A 325 -14.24 -6.24 -29.32
N ASP A 326 -14.60 -5.52 -30.37
CA ASP A 326 -15.36 -4.27 -30.27
C ASP A 326 -16.75 -4.47 -29.65
N ASP A 327 -17.40 -5.61 -29.87
CA ASP A 327 -18.71 -5.97 -29.29
C ASP A 327 -18.65 -6.20 -27.77
N GLN A 328 -17.46 -6.38 -27.21
CA GLN A 328 -17.25 -6.65 -25.78
C GLN A 328 -16.93 -5.39 -24.97
N ILE A 329 -16.81 -4.23 -25.62
CA ILE A 329 -16.44 -2.96 -24.98
C ILE A 329 -17.63 -2.00 -25.06
N CYS A 330 -18.38 -1.90 -23.96
CA CYS A 330 -19.48 -0.94 -23.81
C CYS A 330 -18.99 0.42 -23.29
N ARG A 331 -19.62 1.50 -23.73
CA ARG A 331 -19.33 2.89 -23.34
C ARG A 331 -20.61 3.57 -22.88
N PHE A 332 -20.64 3.92 -21.59
CA PHE A 332 -21.73 4.67 -20.99
C PHE A 332 -21.31 6.13 -20.79
N THR A 333 -21.78 7.01 -21.68
CA THR A 333 -21.67 8.47 -21.55
C THR A 333 -23.06 9.09 -21.60
N SER A 334 -23.18 10.41 -21.39
CA SER A 334 -24.46 11.11 -21.55
C SER A 334 -25.00 10.97 -22.99
N ASP A 335 -24.10 10.94 -23.96
CA ASP A 335 -24.42 11.04 -25.39
C ASP A 335 -24.39 9.67 -26.09
N SER A 336 -23.73 8.68 -25.49
CA SER A 336 -23.62 7.30 -25.98
C SER A 336 -24.03 6.29 -24.91
N LYS A 337 -25.04 5.48 -25.18
CA LYS A 337 -25.43 4.32 -24.35
C LYS A 337 -25.28 3.03 -25.16
N GLU A 338 -24.08 2.78 -25.66
CA GLU A 338 -23.76 1.64 -26.53
C GLU A 338 -22.86 0.62 -25.84
#